data_AF-A0A6B0YI02-F1
#
_entry.id   AF-A0A6B0YI02-F1
#
_cell.length_a   1.000
_cell.length_b   1.000
_cell.length_c   1.000
_cell.angle_alpha   90.00
_cell.angle_beta   90.00
_cell.angle_gamma   90.00
#
_symmetry.space_group_name_H-M   'P 1'
#
loop_
_entity.id
_entity.type
_entity.pdbx_description
1 polymer ?
#
loop_
_entity_poly.entity_id
_entity_poly.type
_entity_poly.pdbx_seq_one_letter_code
_entity_poly.pdbx_strand_id
1 'polypeptide(L)'
;MGDTDWVIPDGAGKAILEHGAVLARGLLGTSRFVQYCERRGLRISRERLVRLEKLRMFAPVFRVRTAAEAEEPLRIPLSADDIWFERGWAVDTTAVPASYPVPDHADESHEAYYSIFQIDHLEAVLSAVTLEVQLDSYVARDDSTTVDWATAGDRWMEWTRRGVESFRDHAYRRAVALLCQHISNRYYPYARGNMRTVLHGATSSSDHWTIVDGHGWDWRSASRGWNAEAAASFYGLTPEKLRHAYEGLAIAQAHCDPIERWYELTQFISVSERDRLKGAALRAETLRGAAYMLRRFYHDLYGDELRHPNEVAGTVLQHMPELEVRRDVRRHLEFVANRFGVNPQPRLSLIVEGRSEEVAVTRIFERWVGAHPGKYGVEIVTLGGVDHATGGRDGRFKMILRLIDYLHHHQTIAILVLDDERDARQLEAHTKKMKSIHHTRYVTRPEYVHVCDATFEFDNFSDAEIAAALNEQAETGAAFSEEDVSTARTDESPGAALKRLYRNRTGSKLDKVQLSEVLTGSVLASASPETAENRPIVRIVEQAAKLAAMNHLPATEEAEYKNQESSYFGDKF
;
A
#
# COMPACT_ATOMS: atom_id res chain seq x y z
N MET A 1 -0.24 27.42 -25.37
CA MET A 1 -0.31 25.97 -25.14
C MET A 1 1.01 25.42 -25.63
N GLY A 2 1.95 25.17 -24.71
CA GLY A 2 3.24 24.59 -25.03
C GLY A 2 3.08 23.14 -25.47
N ASP A 3 4.06 22.67 -26.22
CA ASP A 3 4.14 21.38 -26.90
C ASP A 3 3.79 20.18 -25.98
N THR A 4 2.51 19.82 -25.93
CA THR A 4 1.99 18.64 -25.20
C THR A 4 2.01 17.39 -26.07
N ASP A 5 2.82 17.35 -27.12
CA ASP A 5 2.89 16.18 -27.99
C ASP A 5 3.57 15.03 -27.22
N TRP A 6 2.75 14.05 -26.89
CA TRP A 6 3.18 12.79 -26.33
C TRP A 6 3.60 11.87 -27.46
N VAL A 7 4.80 11.33 -27.35
CA VAL A 7 5.32 10.33 -28.27
C VAL A 7 5.47 9.03 -27.49
N ILE A 8 5.07 7.91 -28.10
CA ILE A 8 5.36 6.59 -27.54
C ILE A 8 6.83 6.30 -27.86
N PRO A 9 7.67 6.01 -26.85
CA PRO A 9 9.05 5.63 -27.12
C PRO A 9 9.11 4.36 -27.97
N ASP A 10 9.99 4.35 -28.97
CA ASP A 10 10.30 3.13 -29.73
C ASP A 10 10.80 2.06 -28.76
N GLY A 11 10.21 0.88 -28.82
CA GLY A 11 10.62 -0.24 -27.96
C GLY A 11 10.00 -0.22 -26.56
N ALA A 12 8.99 0.63 -26.29
CA ALA A 12 8.38 0.72 -24.96
C ALA A 12 7.78 -0.61 -24.48
N GLY A 13 7.25 -1.43 -25.39
CA GLY A 13 6.75 -2.77 -25.05
C GLY A 13 7.87 -3.71 -24.61
N LYS A 14 9.00 -3.72 -25.34
CA LYS A 14 10.19 -4.51 -25.01
C LYS A 14 10.81 -4.04 -23.69
N ALA A 15 10.98 -2.73 -23.50
CA ALA A 15 11.51 -2.15 -22.28
C ALA A 15 10.70 -2.53 -21.02
N ILE A 16 9.37 -2.62 -21.14
CA ILE A 16 8.50 -3.11 -20.05
C ILE A 16 8.86 -4.56 -19.66
N LEU A 17 9.19 -5.41 -20.63
CA LEU A 17 9.56 -6.81 -20.35
C LEU A 17 10.99 -6.94 -19.83
N GLU A 18 11.94 -6.19 -20.39
CA GLU A 18 13.35 -6.15 -19.97
C GLU A 18 13.48 -5.70 -18.51
N HIS A 19 12.76 -4.63 -18.13
CA HIS A 19 12.73 -4.15 -16.75
C HIS A 19 11.84 -4.99 -15.82
N GLY A 20 11.21 -6.05 -16.33
CA GLY A 20 10.29 -6.87 -15.56
C GLY A 20 9.10 -6.08 -15.01
N ALA A 21 8.69 -4.99 -15.66
CA ALA A 21 7.62 -4.08 -15.23
C ALA A 21 6.21 -4.71 -15.32
N VAL A 22 6.13 -6.00 -15.03
CA VAL A 22 4.94 -6.85 -14.98
C VAL A 22 4.85 -7.62 -13.64
N LEU A 23 5.87 -7.51 -12.78
CA LEU A 23 5.96 -8.26 -11.52
C LEU A 23 4.93 -7.79 -10.49
N ALA A 24 4.75 -6.48 -10.28
CA ALA A 24 3.66 -5.97 -9.44
C ALA A 24 2.29 -6.13 -10.10
N ARG A 25 2.26 -6.05 -11.45
CA ARG A 25 1.03 -6.20 -12.21
C ARG A 25 1.26 -6.78 -13.59
N GLY A 26 0.92 -8.06 -13.75
CA GLY A 26 1.04 -8.79 -15.00
C GLY A 26 0.20 -8.21 -16.14
N LEU A 27 0.71 -8.35 -17.35
CA LEU A 27 -0.05 -8.13 -18.58
C LEU A 27 -1.08 -9.25 -18.77
N LEU A 28 -2.17 -8.94 -19.44
CA LEU A 28 -3.28 -9.85 -19.64
C LEU A 28 -3.31 -10.31 -21.10
N GLY A 29 -3.26 -11.63 -21.32
CA GLY A 29 -3.62 -12.21 -22.61
C GLY A 29 -5.04 -11.82 -23.03
N THR A 30 -5.35 -11.87 -24.32
CA THR A 30 -6.56 -11.31 -24.94
C THR A 30 -7.84 -11.71 -24.22
N SER A 31 -8.03 -13.00 -23.94
CA SER A 31 -9.24 -13.50 -23.28
C SER A 31 -9.38 -12.97 -21.84
N ARG A 32 -8.27 -12.88 -21.09
CA ARG A 32 -8.27 -12.31 -19.73
C ARG A 32 -8.50 -10.79 -19.77
N PHE A 33 -7.98 -10.10 -20.78
CA PHE A 33 -8.19 -8.67 -20.97
C PHE A 33 -9.65 -8.34 -21.32
N VAL A 34 -10.29 -9.14 -22.18
CA VAL A 34 -11.72 -9.03 -22.48
C VAL A 34 -12.55 -9.17 -21.21
N GLN A 35 -12.35 -10.24 -20.43
CA GLN A 35 -13.06 -10.44 -19.16
C GLN A 35 -12.80 -9.29 -18.16
N TYR A 36 -11.56 -8.79 -18.13
CA TYR A 36 -11.18 -7.65 -17.30
C TYR A 36 -11.97 -6.38 -17.65
N CYS A 37 -12.18 -6.13 -18.94
CA CYS A 37 -12.95 -5.01 -19.48
C CYS A 37 -14.45 -5.17 -19.23
N GLU A 38 -15.01 -6.37 -19.46
CA GLU A 38 -16.43 -6.68 -19.24
C GLU A 38 -16.84 -6.45 -17.79
N ARG A 39 -16.02 -6.91 -16.82
CA ARG A 39 -16.26 -6.66 -15.38
C ARG A 39 -16.29 -5.17 -15.02
N ARG A 40 -15.73 -4.32 -15.87
CA ARG A 40 -15.65 -2.86 -15.76
C ARG A 40 -16.65 -2.13 -16.65
N GLY A 41 -17.60 -2.87 -17.23
CA GLY A 41 -18.70 -2.30 -18.01
C GLY A 41 -18.36 -2.00 -19.47
N LEU A 42 -17.16 -2.36 -19.96
CA LEU A 42 -16.80 -2.17 -21.35
C LEU A 42 -17.20 -3.40 -22.18
N ARG A 43 -17.98 -3.18 -23.24
CA ARG A 43 -18.41 -4.22 -24.19
C ARG A 43 -17.38 -4.41 -25.29
N ILE A 44 -16.53 -5.42 -25.12
CA ILE A 44 -15.43 -5.74 -26.05
C ILE A 44 -15.37 -7.25 -26.30
N SER A 45 -14.87 -7.66 -27.47
CA SER A 45 -14.60 -9.06 -27.82
C SER A 45 -13.21 -9.20 -28.44
N ARG A 46 -12.68 -10.43 -28.54
CA ARG A 46 -11.41 -10.72 -29.24
C ARG A 46 -11.43 -10.17 -30.67
N GLU A 47 -12.50 -10.44 -31.41
CA GLU A 47 -12.71 -9.94 -32.76
C GLU A 47 -12.64 -8.40 -32.81
N ARG A 48 -13.31 -7.74 -31.87
CA ARG A 48 -13.33 -6.27 -31.81
C ARG A 48 -11.96 -5.69 -31.48
N LEU A 49 -11.19 -6.30 -30.58
CA LEU A 49 -9.81 -5.88 -30.29
C LEU A 49 -8.90 -5.99 -31.54
N VAL A 50 -8.93 -7.14 -32.21
CA VAL A 50 -8.17 -7.37 -33.45
C VAL A 50 -8.57 -6.37 -34.54
N ARG A 51 -9.87 -6.06 -34.66
CA ARG A 51 -10.35 -5.06 -35.61
C ARG A 51 -9.83 -3.66 -35.27
N LEU A 52 -9.86 -3.25 -34.01
CA LEU A 52 -9.33 -1.95 -33.57
C LEU A 52 -7.82 -1.84 -33.81
N GLU A 53 -7.09 -2.95 -33.68
CA GLU A 53 -5.66 -3.03 -33.98
C GLU A 53 -5.38 -2.91 -35.48
N LYS A 54 -6.14 -3.62 -36.33
CA LYS A 54 -6.09 -3.45 -37.80
C LYS A 54 -6.39 -2.00 -38.21
N LEU A 55 -7.30 -1.34 -37.50
CA LEU A 55 -7.62 0.07 -37.70
C LEU A 55 -6.61 1.04 -37.09
N ARG A 56 -5.62 0.53 -36.33
CA ARG A 56 -4.59 1.28 -35.59
C ARG A 56 -5.12 2.25 -34.54
N MET A 57 -6.30 1.97 -34.00
CA MET A 57 -6.89 2.78 -32.93
C MET A 57 -6.50 2.25 -31.55
N PHE A 58 -6.26 0.94 -31.44
CA PHE A 58 -5.92 0.31 -30.18
C PHE A 58 -5.05 -0.92 -30.45
N ALA A 59 -3.90 -1.02 -29.79
CA ALA A 59 -2.97 -2.13 -29.97
C ALA A 59 -2.55 -2.68 -28.60
N PRO A 60 -2.13 -3.96 -28.51
CA PRO A 60 -1.56 -4.51 -27.29
C PRO A 60 -0.26 -3.80 -26.89
N VAL A 61 0.38 -4.27 -25.83
CA VAL A 61 1.76 -3.89 -25.49
C VAL A 61 2.71 -4.63 -26.44
N PHE A 62 2.57 -5.95 -26.50
CA PHE A 62 3.32 -6.82 -27.40
C PHE A 62 2.45 -8.00 -27.87
N ARG A 63 2.92 -8.65 -28.93
CA ARG A 63 2.38 -9.92 -29.43
C ARG A 63 3.43 -11.00 -29.39
N VAL A 64 2.99 -12.23 -29.26
CA VAL A 64 3.80 -13.43 -29.40
C VAL A 64 3.19 -14.33 -30.46
N ARG A 65 4.04 -15.08 -31.17
CA ARG A 65 3.65 -16.09 -32.16
C ARG A 65 4.25 -17.44 -31.80
N THR A 66 3.63 -18.54 -32.25
CA THR A 66 4.15 -19.90 -32.02
C THR A 66 5.56 -19.99 -32.58
N ALA A 67 6.52 -20.34 -31.73
CA ALA A 67 7.86 -20.64 -32.17
C ALA A 67 7.83 -21.92 -33.04
N ALA A 68 8.51 -21.90 -34.18
CA ALA A 68 8.54 -23.03 -35.11
C ALA A 68 9.33 -24.24 -34.56
N GLU A 69 10.19 -23.99 -33.57
CA GLU A 69 10.97 -24.98 -32.83
C GLU A 69 10.42 -25.02 -31.40
N ALA A 70 10.41 -26.18 -30.76
CA ALA A 70 9.80 -26.43 -29.44
C ALA A 70 10.54 -25.70 -28.29
N GLU A 71 10.57 -24.38 -28.34
CA GLU A 71 11.18 -23.52 -27.33
C GLU A 71 10.26 -23.30 -26.13
N GLU A 72 10.88 -23.07 -24.98
CA GLU A 72 10.20 -22.69 -23.75
C GLU A 72 9.43 -21.37 -23.92
N PRO A 73 8.30 -21.17 -23.23
CA PRO A 73 7.57 -19.90 -23.25
C PRO A 73 8.47 -18.69 -22.91
N LEU A 74 8.11 -17.51 -23.41
CA LEU A 74 8.83 -16.25 -23.16
C LEU A 74 8.92 -15.97 -21.65
N ARG A 75 10.14 -15.99 -21.11
CA ARG A 75 10.40 -15.72 -19.69
C ARG A 75 10.53 -14.22 -19.45
N ILE A 76 9.87 -13.72 -18.41
CA ILE A 76 9.88 -12.30 -18.03
C ILE A 76 10.29 -12.21 -16.54
N PRO A 77 11.30 -11.39 -16.16
CA PRO A 77 12.05 -10.44 -17.00
C PRO A 77 12.88 -11.09 -18.11
N LEU A 78 13.12 -10.37 -19.21
CA LEU A 78 13.97 -10.88 -20.30
C LEU A 78 15.42 -11.04 -19.82
N SER A 79 16.07 -12.16 -20.19
CA SER A 79 17.51 -12.34 -19.97
C SER A 79 18.31 -11.61 -21.06
N ALA A 80 19.60 -11.38 -20.81
CA ALA A 80 20.50 -10.80 -21.81
C ALA A 80 20.64 -11.67 -23.08
N ASP A 81 20.38 -12.96 -22.95
CA ASP A 81 20.43 -13.94 -24.04
C ASP A 81 19.06 -14.21 -24.68
N ASP A 82 18.02 -13.40 -24.38
CA ASP A 82 16.69 -13.57 -24.97
C ASP A 82 16.68 -13.20 -26.46
N ILE A 83 16.26 -14.14 -27.29
CA ILE A 83 16.24 -14.02 -28.75
C ILE A 83 14.82 -13.86 -29.33
N TRP A 84 13.79 -13.73 -28.49
CA TRP A 84 12.39 -13.78 -28.94
C TRP A 84 12.04 -12.62 -29.89
N PHE A 85 12.51 -11.41 -29.57
CA PHE A 85 12.31 -10.24 -30.43
C PHE A 85 13.18 -10.30 -31.69
N GLU A 86 14.41 -10.82 -31.59
CA GLU A 86 15.36 -10.94 -32.71
C GLU A 86 14.88 -11.95 -33.76
N ARG A 87 14.33 -13.09 -33.31
CA ARG A 87 13.70 -14.10 -34.16
C ARG A 87 12.29 -13.71 -34.60
N GLY A 88 11.79 -12.56 -34.16
CA GLY A 88 10.45 -12.04 -34.45
C GLY A 88 9.33 -12.90 -33.87
N TRP A 89 9.61 -13.77 -32.89
CA TRP A 89 8.60 -14.54 -32.18
C TRP A 89 7.82 -13.70 -31.18
N ALA A 90 8.45 -12.66 -30.64
CA ALA A 90 7.79 -11.55 -29.98
C ALA A 90 7.85 -10.30 -30.87
N VAL A 91 6.78 -9.51 -30.87
CA VAL A 91 6.69 -8.27 -31.63
C VAL A 91 6.26 -7.15 -30.69
N ASP A 92 7.12 -6.14 -30.56
CA ASP A 92 6.78 -4.91 -29.85
C ASP A 92 5.86 -4.05 -30.71
N THR A 93 4.59 -3.95 -30.33
CA THR A 93 3.60 -3.19 -31.11
C THR A 93 3.70 -1.67 -30.96
N THR A 94 4.68 -1.18 -30.19
CA THR A 94 4.98 0.26 -30.05
C THR A 94 6.00 0.74 -31.09
N ALA A 95 6.80 -0.16 -31.66
CA ALA A 95 7.85 0.13 -32.65
C ALA A 95 7.59 -0.46 -34.04
N VAL A 96 6.38 -0.98 -34.29
CA VAL A 96 6.04 -1.64 -35.54
C VAL A 96 5.72 -0.65 -36.67
N PRO A 97 6.18 -0.90 -37.90
CA PRO A 97 5.76 -0.15 -39.06
C PRO A 97 4.24 -0.19 -39.22
N ALA A 98 3.70 0.85 -39.85
CA ALA A 98 2.30 0.94 -40.26
C ALA A 98 1.76 -0.36 -40.91
N SER A 99 2.58 -1.05 -41.69
CA SER A 99 2.22 -2.26 -42.44
C SER A 99 2.36 -3.58 -41.68
N TYR A 100 2.58 -3.59 -40.35
CA TYR A 100 2.76 -4.87 -39.66
C TYR A 100 1.50 -5.73 -39.70
N PRO A 101 1.65 -7.05 -39.92
CA PRO A 101 0.50 -7.94 -40.08
C PRO A 101 -0.17 -8.19 -38.72
N VAL A 102 -1.45 -7.85 -38.63
CA VAL A 102 -2.30 -8.20 -37.49
C VAL A 102 -3.02 -9.51 -37.83
N PRO A 103 -2.87 -10.59 -37.01
CA PRO A 103 -3.46 -11.89 -37.31
C PRO A 103 -4.99 -11.83 -37.31
N ASP A 104 -5.63 -12.87 -37.85
CA ASP A 104 -7.07 -13.01 -37.72
C ASP A 104 -7.46 -13.29 -36.27
N HIS A 105 -8.67 -12.88 -35.86
CA HIS A 105 -9.16 -13.13 -34.51
C HIS A 105 -9.34 -14.62 -34.17
N ALA A 106 -9.49 -15.48 -35.18
CA ALA A 106 -9.55 -16.93 -35.02
C ALA A 106 -8.17 -17.60 -35.03
N ASP A 107 -7.10 -16.85 -35.28
CA ASP A 107 -5.74 -17.40 -35.31
C ASP A 107 -5.21 -17.61 -33.88
N GLU A 108 -5.09 -18.89 -33.50
CA GLU A 108 -4.56 -19.31 -32.20
C GLU A 108 -3.03 -19.42 -32.19
N SER A 109 -2.35 -19.24 -33.32
CA SER A 109 -0.88 -19.22 -33.38
C SER A 109 -0.26 -17.91 -32.87
N HIS A 110 -1.09 -16.96 -32.45
CA HIS A 110 -0.68 -15.67 -31.92
C HIS A 110 -1.45 -15.32 -30.65
N GLU A 111 -0.78 -14.66 -29.71
CA GLU A 111 -1.43 -14.10 -28.52
C GLU A 111 -0.99 -12.64 -28.30
N ALA A 112 -1.91 -11.83 -27.79
CA ALA A 112 -1.72 -10.40 -27.56
C ALA A 112 -1.82 -10.09 -26.07
N TYR A 113 -0.86 -9.32 -25.57
CA TYR A 113 -0.76 -8.97 -24.16
C TYR A 113 -1.07 -7.50 -23.94
N TYR A 114 -2.07 -7.24 -23.10
CA TYR A 114 -2.58 -5.90 -22.81
C TYR A 114 -2.30 -5.50 -21.36
N SER A 115 -2.03 -4.22 -21.15
CA SER A 115 -1.96 -3.65 -19.81
C SER A 115 -3.35 -3.27 -19.31
N ILE A 116 -3.58 -3.48 -18.01
CA ILE A 116 -4.81 -3.00 -17.35
C ILE A 116 -4.97 -1.47 -17.44
N PHE A 117 -3.86 -0.74 -17.59
CA PHE A 117 -3.85 0.72 -17.67
C PHE A 117 -4.31 1.23 -19.04
N GLN A 118 -4.44 0.36 -20.04
CA GLN A 118 -4.99 0.72 -21.35
C GLN A 118 -6.51 0.90 -21.34
N ILE A 119 -7.18 0.70 -20.20
CA ILE A 119 -8.64 0.75 -20.13
C ILE A 119 -9.24 2.12 -20.47
N ASP A 120 -8.59 3.21 -20.05
CA ASP A 120 -9.00 4.59 -20.38
C ASP A 120 -8.88 4.85 -21.89
N HIS A 121 -7.76 4.42 -22.48
CA HIS A 121 -7.55 4.49 -23.92
C HIS A 121 -8.61 3.68 -24.69
N LEU A 122 -8.89 2.46 -24.25
CA LEU A 122 -9.89 1.60 -24.87
C LEU A 122 -11.29 2.21 -24.77
N GLU A 123 -11.68 2.77 -23.62
CA GLU A 123 -12.96 3.45 -23.49
C GLU A 123 -13.08 4.60 -24.50
N ALA A 124 -12.07 5.49 -24.55
CA ALA A 124 -12.10 6.63 -25.47
C ALA A 124 -12.26 6.18 -26.94
N VAL A 125 -11.53 5.12 -27.34
CA VAL A 125 -11.66 4.50 -28.67
C VAL A 125 -13.06 3.95 -28.88
N LEU A 126 -13.60 3.21 -27.91
CA LEU A 126 -14.92 2.60 -28.01
C LEU A 126 -16.04 3.65 -28.09
N SER A 127 -15.98 4.72 -27.30
CA SER A 127 -16.94 5.82 -27.34
C SER A 127 -16.94 6.55 -28.68
N ALA A 128 -15.80 6.63 -29.36
CA ALA A 128 -15.72 7.28 -30.67
C ALA A 128 -16.23 6.40 -31.84
N VAL A 129 -16.21 5.07 -31.68
CA VAL A 129 -16.64 4.12 -32.72
C VAL A 129 -17.93 3.38 -32.37
N THR A 130 -18.60 3.76 -31.29
CA THR A 130 -19.90 3.23 -30.89
C THR A 130 -20.89 4.38 -30.91
N LEU A 131 -21.92 4.25 -31.75
CA LEU A 131 -22.99 5.23 -31.79
C LEU A 131 -24.01 4.94 -30.69
N GLU A 132 -24.25 5.92 -29.82
CA GLU A 132 -25.37 5.92 -28.87
C GLU A 132 -26.42 6.93 -29.34
N VAL A 133 -27.66 6.49 -29.51
CA VAL A 133 -28.76 7.32 -30.02
C VAL A 133 -29.82 7.49 -28.93
N GLN A 134 -30.02 8.73 -28.49
CA GLN A 134 -31.09 9.11 -27.56
C GLN A 134 -32.41 9.30 -28.32
N LEU A 135 -33.30 8.30 -28.23
CA LEU A 135 -34.54 8.26 -29.03
C LEU A 135 -35.58 9.32 -28.61
N ASP A 136 -35.57 9.75 -27.35
CA ASP A 136 -36.45 10.81 -26.82
C ASP A 136 -36.26 12.15 -27.57
N SER A 137 -35.03 12.46 -27.97
CA SER A 137 -34.72 13.65 -28.78
C SER A 137 -35.38 13.64 -30.18
N TYR A 138 -35.78 12.47 -30.66
CA TYR A 138 -36.50 12.30 -31.93
C TYR A 138 -38.01 12.23 -31.73
N VAL A 139 -38.47 11.73 -30.58
CA VAL A 139 -39.91 11.66 -30.23
C VAL A 139 -40.47 13.02 -29.81
N ALA A 140 -39.65 13.90 -29.21
CA ALA A 140 -40.07 15.24 -28.82
C ALA A 140 -40.18 16.25 -29.98
N ARG A 141 -39.87 15.84 -31.21
CA ARG A 141 -40.02 16.67 -32.41
C ARG A 141 -41.48 16.60 -32.87
N ASP A 142 -42.11 17.76 -33.12
CA ASP A 142 -43.47 17.85 -33.66
C ASP A 142 -43.65 16.91 -34.86
N ASP A 143 -44.84 16.28 -34.96
CA ASP A 143 -45.27 15.27 -35.94
C ASP A 143 -45.08 15.67 -37.43
N SER A 144 -44.64 16.90 -37.72
CA SER A 144 -44.48 17.45 -39.06
C SER A 144 -43.08 17.33 -39.67
N THR A 145 -42.06 16.96 -38.90
CA THR A 145 -40.68 16.79 -39.42
C THR A 145 -40.26 15.33 -39.47
N THR A 146 -40.28 14.74 -40.67
CA THR A 146 -39.66 13.43 -40.92
C THR A 146 -38.16 13.49 -40.64
N VAL A 147 -37.65 12.55 -39.84
CA VAL A 147 -36.23 12.44 -39.54
C VAL A 147 -35.49 11.96 -40.78
N ASP A 148 -34.57 12.77 -41.30
CA ASP A 148 -33.67 12.36 -42.38
C ASP A 148 -32.51 11.52 -41.82
N TRP A 149 -32.74 10.21 -41.77
CA TRP A 149 -31.75 9.23 -41.30
C TRP A 149 -30.51 9.14 -42.19
N ALA A 150 -30.61 9.47 -43.48
CA ALA A 150 -29.47 9.44 -44.39
C ALA A 150 -28.49 10.56 -44.03
N THR A 151 -28.99 11.79 -43.92
CA THR A 151 -28.17 12.94 -43.50
C THR A 151 -27.60 12.76 -42.09
N ALA A 152 -28.37 12.19 -41.16
CA ALA A 152 -27.86 11.86 -39.83
C ALA A 152 -26.74 10.81 -39.87
N GLY A 153 -26.92 9.76 -40.69
CA GLY A 153 -25.92 8.72 -40.95
C GLY A 153 -24.60 9.28 -41.49
N ASP A 154 -24.67 10.15 -42.51
CA ASP A 154 -23.48 10.77 -43.10
C ASP A 154 -22.70 11.60 -42.07
N ARG A 155 -23.40 12.34 -41.20
CA ARG A 155 -22.78 13.10 -40.11
C ARG A 155 -22.10 12.20 -39.09
N TRP A 156 -22.72 11.08 -38.72
CA TRP A 156 -22.12 10.12 -37.79
C TRP A 156 -20.88 9.45 -38.38
N MET A 157 -20.92 9.10 -39.67
CA MET A 157 -19.77 8.51 -40.36
C MET A 157 -18.61 9.48 -40.49
N GLU A 158 -18.88 10.75 -40.79
CA GLU A 158 -17.86 11.80 -40.82
C GLU A 158 -17.25 12.05 -39.43
N TRP A 159 -18.07 12.11 -38.38
CA TRP A 159 -17.58 12.22 -37.01
C TRP A 159 -16.72 11.02 -36.61
N THR A 160 -17.16 9.81 -36.95
CA THR A 160 -16.40 8.57 -36.70
C THR A 160 -15.06 8.60 -37.44
N ARG A 161 -15.03 9.03 -38.71
CA ARG A 161 -13.80 9.12 -39.52
C ARG A 161 -12.78 10.06 -38.88
N ARG A 162 -13.21 11.26 -38.45
CA ARG A 162 -12.35 12.22 -37.73
C ARG A 162 -11.86 11.65 -36.41
N GLY A 163 -12.71 10.92 -35.68
CA GLY A 163 -12.31 10.21 -34.47
C GLY A 163 -11.20 9.19 -34.75
N VAL A 164 -11.39 8.32 -35.75
CA VAL A 164 -10.40 7.32 -36.17
C VAL A 164 -9.06 7.96 -36.53
N GLU A 165 -9.08 9.04 -37.31
CA GLU A 165 -7.88 9.81 -37.68
C GLU A 165 -7.20 10.39 -36.43
N SER A 166 -7.97 11.01 -35.54
CA SER A 166 -7.44 11.53 -34.27
C SER A 166 -6.75 10.45 -33.43
N PHE A 167 -7.33 9.25 -33.29
CA PHE A 167 -6.68 8.16 -32.53
C PHE A 167 -5.45 7.56 -33.20
N ARG A 168 -5.35 7.65 -34.54
CA ARG A 168 -4.14 7.23 -35.26
C ARG A 168 -2.99 8.19 -35.04
N ASP A 169 -3.31 9.49 -34.95
CA ASP A 169 -2.31 10.55 -34.89
C ASP A 169 -1.95 10.92 -33.44
N HIS A 170 -2.85 10.72 -32.47
CA HIS A 170 -2.64 11.10 -31.07
C HIS A 170 -2.21 9.91 -30.21
N ALA A 171 -0.93 9.89 -29.83
CA ALA A 171 -0.36 8.80 -29.04
C ALA A 171 -0.59 8.94 -27.52
N TYR A 172 -1.15 10.05 -27.06
CA TYR A 172 -1.23 10.44 -25.64
C TYR A 172 -1.74 9.35 -24.68
N ARG A 173 -2.99 8.90 -24.82
CA ARG A 173 -3.59 7.94 -23.87
C ARG A 173 -2.87 6.60 -23.89
N ARG A 174 -2.37 6.18 -25.05
CA ARG A 174 -1.56 4.95 -25.18
C ARG A 174 -0.20 5.12 -24.49
N ALA A 175 0.48 6.26 -24.68
CA ALA A 175 1.75 6.56 -24.02
C ALA A 175 1.60 6.58 -22.49
N VAL A 176 0.54 7.23 -21.97
CA VAL A 176 0.23 7.24 -20.53
C VAL A 176 -0.02 5.83 -19.99
N ALA A 177 -0.77 5.00 -20.71
CA ALA A 177 -1.01 3.62 -20.29
C ALA A 177 0.28 2.78 -20.24
N LEU A 178 1.16 2.95 -21.22
CA LEU A 178 2.47 2.28 -21.26
C LEU A 178 3.39 2.77 -20.15
N LEU A 179 3.42 4.09 -19.91
CA LEU A 179 4.16 4.68 -18.79
C LEU A 179 3.69 4.09 -17.45
N CYS A 180 2.37 4.05 -17.21
CA CYS A 180 1.80 3.44 -16.01
C CYS A 180 2.22 1.97 -15.85
N GLN A 181 2.26 1.20 -16.95
CA GLN A 181 2.76 -0.17 -16.89
C GLN A 181 4.26 -0.22 -16.53
N HIS A 182 5.08 0.61 -17.19
CA HIS A 182 6.53 0.67 -16.98
C HIS A 182 6.88 0.99 -15.51
N ILE A 183 6.16 1.91 -14.89
CA ILE A 183 6.42 2.32 -13.49
C ILE A 183 5.66 1.46 -12.46
N SER A 184 4.92 0.43 -12.91
CA SER A 184 3.99 -0.31 -12.05
C SER A 184 4.65 -1.04 -10.90
N ASN A 185 5.82 -1.65 -11.12
CA ASN A 185 6.59 -2.33 -10.08
C ASN A 185 6.87 -1.44 -8.86
N ARG A 186 7.17 -0.17 -9.12
CA ARG A 186 7.50 0.81 -8.07
C ARG A 186 6.25 1.33 -7.38
N TYR A 187 5.25 1.78 -8.13
CA TYR A 187 4.17 2.61 -7.58
C TYR A 187 2.83 1.89 -7.39
N TYR A 188 2.55 0.83 -8.14
CA TYR A 188 1.26 0.12 -8.06
C TYR A 188 0.96 -0.46 -6.67
N PRO A 189 1.94 -1.01 -5.92
CA PRO A 189 1.70 -1.45 -4.54
C PRO A 189 1.13 -0.36 -3.63
N TYR A 190 1.61 0.89 -3.76
CA TYR A 190 1.07 2.02 -3.01
C TYR A 190 -0.31 2.45 -3.49
N ALA A 191 -0.54 2.46 -4.81
CA ALA A 191 -1.83 2.79 -5.40
C ALA A 191 -2.94 1.83 -4.98
N ARG A 192 -2.56 0.60 -4.60
CA ARG A 192 -3.46 -0.44 -4.11
C ARG A 192 -3.60 -0.45 -2.60
N GLY A 193 -2.94 0.43 -1.86
CA GLY A 193 -3.08 0.50 -0.41
C GLY A 193 -4.44 1.02 0.06
N ASN A 194 -4.77 0.79 1.33
CA ASN A 194 -6.00 1.30 1.96
C ASN A 194 -5.69 2.34 3.06
N MET A 195 -4.67 3.19 2.81
CA MET A 195 -4.02 4.09 3.77
C MET A 195 -3.33 3.42 4.98
N ARG A 196 -3.71 2.18 5.31
CA ARG A 196 -3.19 1.41 6.44
C ARG A 196 -2.16 0.39 5.97
N THR A 197 -2.50 -0.42 4.96
CA THR A 197 -1.61 -1.46 4.43
C THR A 197 -1.16 -1.16 3.01
N VAL A 198 0.08 -1.55 2.70
CA VAL A 198 0.62 -1.59 1.34
C VAL A 198 0.74 -3.05 0.95
N LEU A 199 -0.08 -3.49 0.00
CA LEU A 199 0.01 -4.85 -0.53
C LEU A 199 1.13 -4.89 -1.57
N HIS A 200 2.19 -5.61 -1.25
CA HIS A 200 3.32 -5.87 -2.12
C HIS A 200 3.49 -7.39 -2.23
N GLY A 201 3.56 -7.89 -3.47
CA GLY A 201 3.72 -9.30 -3.78
C GLY A 201 4.01 -9.47 -5.25
N ALA A 202 4.95 -10.34 -5.59
CA ALA A 202 5.24 -10.67 -6.97
C ALA A 202 4.07 -11.45 -7.58
N THR A 203 3.70 -11.10 -8.81
CA THR A 203 2.79 -11.92 -9.60
C THR A 203 3.63 -13.00 -10.27
N SER A 204 3.61 -14.23 -9.76
CA SER A 204 4.07 -15.39 -10.53
C SER A 204 2.90 -15.88 -11.38
N SER A 205 3.06 -15.90 -12.69
CA SER A 205 2.03 -16.42 -13.60
C SER A 205 2.67 -17.08 -14.81
N SER A 206 2.12 -18.22 -15.20
CA SER A 206 2.44 -18.85 -16.48
C SER A 206 1.17 -19.05 -17.29
N ASP A 207 1.33 -18.94 -18.59
CA ASP A 207 0.37 -19.45 -19.57
C ASP A 207 1.12 -20.20 -20.68
N HIS A 208 0.46 -20.48 -21.80
CA HIS A 208 1.06 -21.20 -22.91
C HIS A 208 2.25 -20.45 -23.55
N TRP A 209 2.31 -19.12 -23.39
CA TRP A 209 3.21 -18.27 -24.16
C TRP A 209 4.24 -17.52 -23.32
N THR A 210 3.91 -17.23 -22.06
CA THR A 210 4.73 -16.43 -21.17
C THR A 210 4.85 -17.08 -19.80
N ILE A 211 6.03 -16.90 -19.20
CA ILE A 211 6.31 -17.23 -17.80
C ILE A 211 6.80 -15.95 -17.13
N VAL A 212 6.00 -15.38 -16.23
CA VAL A 212 6.41 -14.29 -15.36
C VAL A 212 6.95 -14.90 -14.07
N ASP A 213 8.27 -14.82 -13.91
CA ASP A 213 8.95 -15.34 -12.72
C ASP A 213 9.03 -14.27 -11.64
N GLY A 214 8.09 -14.35 -10.69
CA GLY A 214 8.09 -13.52 -9.50
C GLY A 214 8.92 -14.08 -8.34
N HIS A 215 9.50 -15.28 -8.47
CA HIS A 215 10.23 -15.90 -7.37
C HIS A 215 11.52 -15.13 -7.08
N GLY A 216 11.72 -14.77 -5.80
CA GLY A 216 12.88 -14.00 -5.37
C GLY A 216 12.78 -12.49 -5.60
N TRP A 217 11.69 -11.97 -6.19
CA TRP A 217 11.49 -10.53 -6.30
C TRP A 217 11.12 -9.93 -4.92
N ASP A 218 12.05 -9.17 -4.35
CA ASP A 218 11.80 -8.33 -3.18
C ASP A 218 11.51 -6.88 -3.62
N TRP A 219 10.28 -6.45 -3.39
CA TRP A 219 9.84 -5.10 -3.71
C TRP A 219 10.64 -4.03 -2.96
N ARG A 220 11.09 -4.27 -1.72
CA ARG A 220 11.86 -3.27 -0.96
C ARG A 220 13.23 -3.02 -1.61
N SER A 221 13.89 -4.08 -2.04
CA SER A 221 15.17 -3.98 -2.75
C SER A 221 15.00 -3.36 -4.14
N ALA A 222 13.99 -3.79 -4.91
CA ALA A 222 13.66 -3.18 -6.20
C ALA A 222 13.31 -1.68 -6.08
N SER A 223 12.60 -1.31 -5.02
CA SER A 223 12.25 0.07 -4.71
C SER A 223 13.47 0.94 -4.41
N ARG A 224 14.51 0.40 -3.77
CA ARG A 224 15.74 1.14 -3.45
C ARG A 224 16.61 1.38 -4.68
N GLY A 225 16.59 0.45 -5.64
CA GLY A 225 17.32 0.57 -6.91
C GLY A 225 16.56 1.29 -8.02
N TRP A 226 15.34 1.80 -7.76
CA TRP A 226 14.52 2.45 -8.76
C TRP A 226 15.09 3.81 -9.19
N ASN A 227 15.25 4.01 -10.50
CA ASN A 227 15.69 5.28 -11.08
C ASN A 227 14.53 5.97 -11.81
N ALA A 228 13.95 6.98 -11.16
CA ALA A 228 12.85 7.77 -11.72
C ALA A 228 13.27 8.59 -12.96
N GLU A 229 14.50 9.14 -12.96
CA GLU A 229 15.02 9.97 -14.05
C GLU A 229 15.23 9.18 -15.33
N ALA A 230 15.65 7.91 -15.23
CA ALA A 230 15.79 7.02 -16.37
C ALA A 230 14.44 6.77 -17.06
N ALA A 231 13.40 6.49 -16.28
CA ALA A 231 12.04 6.34 -16.80
C ALA A 231 11.50 7.65 -17.40
N ALA A 232 11.75 8.79 -16.75
CA ALA A 232 11.34 10.10 -17.24
C ALA A 232 12.01 10.46 -18.57
N SER A 233 13.32 10.20 -18.67
CA SER A 233 14.11 10.42 -19.88
C SER A 233 13.63 9.54 -21.03
N PHE A 234 13.35 8.26 -20.75
CA PHE A 234 12.87 7.31 -21.76
C PHE A 234 11.54 7.74 -22.37
N TYR A 235 10.62 8.29 -21.58
CA TYR A 235 9.33 8.81 -22.06
C TYR A 235 9.35 10.30 -22.45
N GLY A 236 10.50 10.98 -22.41
CA GLY A 236 10.62 12.40 -22.70
C GLY A 236 9.71 13.28 -21.84
N LEU A 237 9.60 12.96 -20.54
CA LEU A 237 8.67 13.59 -19.63
C LEU A 237 9.19 14.95 -19.14
N THR A 238 8.31 15.95 -19.20
CA THR A 238 8.46 17.21 -18.48
C THR A 238 7.48 17.25 -17.30
N PRO A 239 7.65 18.18 -16.34
CA PRO A 239 6.68 18.37 -15.26
C PRO A 239 5.26 18.60 -15.80
N GLU A 240 5.11 19.38 -16.86
CA GLU A 240 3.82 19.72 -17.48
C GLU A 240 3.19 18.50 -18.14
N LYS A 241 3.97 17.69 -18.88
CA LYS A 241 3.48 16.44 -19.46
C LYS A 241 2.98 15.51 -18.37
N LEU A 242 3.78 15.25 -17.34
CA LEU A 242 3.40 14.32 -16.28
C LEU A 242 2.19 14.82 -15.48
N ARG A 243 2.10 16.13 -15.22
CA ARG A 243 0.91 16.75 -14.62
C ARG A 243 -0.32 16.58 -15.50
N HIS A 244 -0.20 16.81 -16.81
CA HIS A 244 -1.30 16.62 -17.75
C HIS A 244 -1.79 15.17 -17.79
N ALA A 245 -0.88 14.18 -17.80
CA ALA A 245 -1.22 12.76 -17.69
C ALA A 245 -1.96 12.43 -16.39
N TYR A 246 -1.47 12.96 -15.27
CA TYR A 246 -2.11 12.82 -13.97
C TYR A 246 -3.53 13.41 -13.97
N GLU A 247 -3.69 14.66 -14.39
CA GLU A 247 -4.98 15.37 -14.44
C GLU A 247 -5.96 14.68 -15.40
N GLY A 248 -5.49 14.23 -16.56
CA GLY A 248 -6.30 13.50 -17.54
C GLY A 248 -6.92 12.22 -16.96
N LEU A 249 -6.12 11.42 -16.25
CA LEU A 249 -6.64 10.21 -15.59
C LEU A 249 -7.53 10.52 -14.38
N ALA A 250 -7.22 11.56 -13.61
CA ALA A 250 -8.05 11.99 -12.48
C ALA A 250 -9.43 12.49 -12.95
N ILE A 251 -9.47 13.28 -14.02
CA ILE A 251 -10.72 13.75 -14.64
C ILE A 251 -11.51 12.58 -15.23
N ALA A 252 -10.85 11.66 -15.93
CA ALA A 252 -11.52 10.47 -16.48
C ALA A 252 -12.11 9.59 -15.37
N GLN A 253 -11.39 9.44 -14.26
CA GLN A 253 -11.89 8.75 -13.07
C GLN A 253 -13.13 9.43 -12.50
N ALA A 254 -13.06 10.74 -12.20
CA ALA A 254 -14.18 11.48 -11.64
C ALA A 254 -15.44 11.41 -12.52
N HIS A 255 -15.27 11.50 -13.85
CA HIS A 255 -16.38 11.43 -14.78
C HIS A 255 -17.12 10.09 -14.74
N CYS A 256 -16.42 8.98 -14.49
CA CYS A 256 -17.04 7.66 -14.49
C CYS A 256 -17.30 7.05 -13.11
N ASP A 257 -16.91 7.71 -12.03
CA ASP A 257 -16.99 7.13 -10.68
C ASP A 257 -18.37 7.36 -10.04
N PRO A 258 -19.25 6.33 -9.97
CA PRO A 258 -20.56 6.49 -9.34
C PRO A 258 -20.47 6.64 -7.81
N ILE A 259 -19.31 6.39 -7.20
CA ILE A 259 -19.07 6.45 -5.76
C ILE A 259 -18.02 7.50 -5.38
N GLU A 260 -17.73 8.47 -6.25
CA GLU A 260 -16.76 9.55 -6.02
C GLU A 260 -16.97 10.25 -4.67
N ARG A 261 -18.23 10.53 -4.32
CA ARG A 261 -18.61 11.20 -3.06
C ARG A 261 -18.36 10.37 -1.80
N TRP A 262 -18.10 9.07 -1.94
CA TRP A 262 -17.81 8.17 -0.82
C TRP A 262 -16.30 7.98 -0.64
N TYR A 263 -15.48 8.73 -1.36
CA TYR A 263 -14.03 8.51 -1.39
C TYR A 263 -13.37 8.53 -0.01
N GLU A 264 -13.80 9.45 0.86
CA GLU A 264 -13.28 9.57 2.22
C GLU A 264 -13.37 8.23 2.98
N LEU A 265 -14.38 7.40 2.68
CA LEU A 265 -14.54 6.06 3.21
C LEU A 265 -13.84 5.00 2.35
N THR A 266 -14.02 5.04 1.03
CA THR A 266 -13.52 3.97 0.12
C THR A 266 -12.00 3.88 0.07
N GLN A 267 -11.29 4.96 0.40
CA GLN A 267 -9.82 4.93 0.53
C GLN A 267 -9.33 4.01 1.65
N PHE A 268 -10.13 3.78 2.69
CA PHE A 268 -9.82 2.88 3.82
C PHE A 268 -10.34 1.46 3.61
N ILE A 269 -11.26 1.26 2.67
CA ILE A 269 -11.82 -0.05 2.39
C ILE A 269 -10.72 -1.01 1.91
N SER A 270 -10.76 -2.24 2.44
CA SER A 270 -9.84 -3.30 2.06
C SER A 270 -9.84 -3.53 0.54
N VAL A 271 -8.64 -3.80 0.02
CA VAL A 271 -8.40 -3.97 -1.42
C VAL A 271 -9.29 -5.06 -2.03
N SER A 272 -9.46 -6.16 -1.30
CA SER A 272 -10.31 -7.28 -1.69
C SER A 272 -11.78 -6.92 -1.84
N GLU A 273 -12.30 -6.03 -1.00
CA GLU A 273 -13.69 -5.56 -1.14
C GLU A 273 -13.81 -4.54 -2.27
N ARG A 274 -12.81 -3.67 -2.48
CA ARG A 274 -12.78 -2.78 -3.67
C ARG A 274 -12.72 -3.56 -4.98
N ASP A 275 -12.03 -4.70 -5.02
CA ASP A 275 -11.97 -5.57 -6.19
C ASP A 275 -13.30 -6.26 -6.53
N ARG A 276 -14.26 -6.26 -5.59
CA ARG A 276 -15.62 -6.77 -5.79
C ARG A 276 -16.58 -5.73 -6.34
N LEU A 277 -16.16 -4.47 -6.47
CA LEU A 277 -16.89 -3.46 -7.25
C LEU A 277 -17.12 -3.97 -8.67
N LYS A 278 -18.13 -3.45 -9.35
CA LYS A 278 -18.50 -3.85 -10.72
C LYS A 278 -18.72 -2.63 -11.59
N GLY A 279 -18.58 -2.82 -12.89
CA GLY A 279 -18.88 -1.79 -13.88
C GLY A 279 -18.02 -0.54 -13.70
N ALA A 280 -18.65 0.63 -13.81
CA ALA A 280 -18.00 1.93 -13.76
C ALA A 280 -17.23 2.19 -12.45
N ALA A 281 -17.71 1.69 -11.29
CA ALA A 281 -17.00 1.82 -10.02
C ALA A 281 -15.65 1.08 -10.01
N LEU A 282 -15.62 -0.14 -10.54
CA LEU A 282 -14.36 -0.91 -10.64
C LEU A 282 -13.40 -0.32 -11.68
N ARG A 283 -13.96 0.31 -12.72
CA ARG A 283 -13.19 1.04 -13.72
C ARG A 283 -12.55 2.28 -13.11
N ALA A 284 -13.34 3.11 -12.44
CA ALA A 284 -12.87 4.28 -11.70
C ALA A 284 -11.75 3.93 -10.73
N GLU A 285 -11.85 2.80 -10.01
CA GLU A 285 -10.77 2.32 -9.16
C GLU A 285 -9.45 2.04 -9.89
N THR A 286 -9.53 1.54 -11.13
CA THR A 286 -8.34 1.31 -11.96
C THR A 286 -7.70 2.64 -12.37
N LEU A 287 -8.52 3.60 -12.80
CA LEU A 287 -8.07 4.94 -13.19
C LEU A 287 -7.47 5.71 -12.02
N ARG A 288 -8.10 5.63 -10.84
CA ARG A 288 -7.59 6.19 -9.58
C ARG A 288 -6.23 5.61 -9.23
N GLY A 289 -6.06 4.30 -9.35
CA GLY A 289 -4.79 3.64 -9.11
C GLY A 289 -3.68 4.16 -10.03
N ALA A 290 -3.97 4.29 -11.33
CA ALA A 290 -3.03 4.83 -12.31
C ALA A 290 -2.69 6.31 -12.05
N ALA A 291 -3.69 7.15 -11.76
CA ALA A 291 -3.46 8.56 -11.39
C ALA A 291 -2.61 8.69 -10.11
N TYR A 292 -2.86 7.86 -9.10
CA TYR A 292 -2.07 7.85 -7.87
C TYR A 292 -0.61 7.44 -8.13
N MET A 293 -0.37 6.50 -9.04
CA MET A 293 1.00 6.13 -9.46
C MET A 293 1.72 7.33 -10.09
N LEU A 294 1.07 8.05 -11.00
CA LEU A 294 1.66 9.23 -11.63
C LEU A 294 1.93 10.36 -10.63
N ARG A 295 1.04 10.57 -9.64
CA ARG A 295 1.27 11.52 -8.54
C ARG A 295 2.54 11.18 -7.75
N ARG A 296 2.74 9.91 -7.41
CA ARG A 296 3.92 9.45 -6.67
C ARG A 296 5.19 9.52 -7.51
N PHE A 297 5.09 9.22 -8.79
CA PHE A 297 6.20 9.37 -9.72
C PHE A 297 6.61 10.85 -9.91
N TYR A 298 5.64 11.76 -9.98
CA TYR A 298 5.88 13.20 -10.00
C TYR A 298 6.61 13.67 -8.75
N HIS A 299 6.19 13.20 -7.57
CA HIS A 299 6.86 13.51 -6.31
C HIS A 299 8.31 12.99 -6.27
N ASP A 300 8.56 11.75 -6.71
CA ASP A 300 9.91 11.19 -6.77
C ASP A 300 10.84 11.98 -7.71
N LEU A 301 10.31 12.60 -8.78
CA LEU A 301 11.08 13.40 -9.74
C LEU A 301 11.32 14.85 -9.30
N TYR A 302 10.33 15.48 -8.65
CA TYR A 302 10.31 16.93 -8.47
C TYR A 302 10.16 17.38 -7.01
N GLY A 303 9.93 16.45 -6.07
CA GLY A 303 9.72 16.76 -4.64
C GLY A 303 8.35 17.38 -4.32
N ASP A 304 7.66 17.90 -5.32
CA ASP A 304 6.34 18.52 -5.21
C ASP A 304 5.21 17.49 -5.11
N GLU A 305 4.19 17.78 -4.29
CA GLU A 305 3.03 16.91 -4.14
C GLU A 305 1.83 17.45 -4.93
N LEU A 306 1.40 16.72 -5.98
CA LEU A 306 0.14 17.00 -6.67
C LEU A 306 -1.04 16.73 -5.72
N ARG A 307 -2.19 17.37 -5.95
CA ARG A 307 -3.43 17.11 -5.19
C ARG A 307 -3.83 15.65 -5.27
N HIS A 308 -4.69 15.18 -4.38
CA HIS A 308 -5.23 13.82 -4.50
C HIS A 308 -6.14 13.70 -5.75
N PRO A 309 -6.17 12.57 -6.51
CA PRO A 309 -7.02 12.41 -7.70
C PRO A 309 -8.48 12.88 -7.53
N ASN A 310 -9.11 12.54 -6.40
CA ASN A 310 -10.49 12.93 -6.08
C ASN A 310 -10.68 14.40 -5.64
N GLU A 311 -9.61 15.18 -5.52
CA GLU A 311 -9.66 16.61 -5.19
C GLU A 311 -9.43 17.49 -6.43
N VAL A 312 -9.26 16.87 -7.60
CA VAL A 312 -9.03 17.57 -8.88
C VAL A 312 -10.34 18.11 -9.44
N ALA A 313 -11.44 17.35 -9.34
CA ALA A 313 -12.71 17.66 -10.01
C ALA A 313 -13.82 18.26 -9.12
N GLY A 314 -13.69 18.26 -7.78
CA GLY A 314 -14.72 18.82 -6.90
C GLY A 314 -14.41 18.78 -5.40
N THR A 315 -15.26 19.43 -4.61
CA THR A 315 -15.27 19.38 -3.13
C THR A 315 -16.38 18.43 -2.67
N VAL A 316 -16.03 17.39 -1.90
CA VAL A 316 -16.99 16.36 -1.46
C VAL A 316 -17.88 16.93 -0.33
N LEU A 317 -19.20 16.95 -0.56
CA LEU A 317 -20.20 17.37 0.44
C LEU A 317 -20.58 16.19 1.35
N GLN A 318 -20.50 16.41 2.66
CA GLN A 318 -20.77 15.43 3.72
C GLN A 318 -22.25 15.46 4.15
N HIS A 319 -22.99 14.38 3.95
CA HIS A 319 -24.23 14.13 4.70
C HIS A 319 -24.47 12.62 4.85
N MET A 320 -24.61 12.16 6.10
CA MET A 320 -24.96 10.79 6.47
C MET A 320 -26.40 10.74 7.00
N PRO A 321 -27.28 9.87 6.47
CA PRO A 321 -28.62 9.68 7.02
C PRO A 321 -28.66 8.62 8.12
N GLU A 322 -29.53 8.85 9.12
CA GLU A 322 -29.79 7.95 10.25
C GLU A 322 -30.76 6.83 9.85
N LEU A 323 -30.49 5.59 10.30
CA LEU A 323 -31.37 4.43 10.11
C LEU A 323 -31.44 3.58 11.39
N GLU A 324 -32.64 3.06 11.67
CA GLU A 324 -32.99 2.29 12.87
C GLU A 324 -32.42 0.85 12.89
N VAL A 325 -32.19 0.37 14.11
CA VAL A 325 -31.28 -0.73 14.48
C VAL A 325 -32.01 -2.03 14.84
N ARG A 326 -31.51 -3.19 14.38
CA ARG A 326 -31.90 -4.55 14.85
C ARG A 326 -31.14 -4.96 16.12
N ARG A 327 -31.61 -5.99 16.83
CA ARG A 327 -31.40 -6.29 18.27
C ARG A 327 -29.97 -6.28 18.89
N ASP A 328 -28.87 -6.28 18.14
CA ASP A 328 -27.52 -5.85 18.59
C ASP A 328 -26.68 -5.36 17.38
N VAL A 329 -26.96 -4.13 16.94
CA VAL A 329 -26.27 -3.55 15.77
C VAL A 329 -24.81 -3.27 16.01
N ARG A 330 -24.38 -3.04 17.26
CA ARG A 330 -22.99 -2.69 17.53
C ARG A 330 -22.06 -3.83 17.10
N ARG A 331 -22.38 -5.07 17.48
CA ARG A 331 -21.58 -6.25 17.14
C ARG A 331 -21.64 -6.58 15.65
N HIS A 332 -22.79 -6.38 15.01
CA HIS A 332 -22.89 -6.55 13.55
C HIS A 332 -22.08 -5.49 12.79
N LEU A 333 -22.13 -4.22 13.24
CA LEU A 333 -21.34 -3.13 12.67
C LEU A 333 -19.85 -3.39 12.83
N GLU A 334 -19.41 -3.95 13.96
CA GLU A 334 -18.03 -4.36 14.19
C GLU A 334 -17.56 -5.38 13.14
N PHE A 335 -18.31 -6.46 12.91
CA PHE A 335 -17.97 -7.45 11.89
C PHE A 335 -17.98 -6.89 10.46
N VAL A 336 -18.95 -6.03 10.15
CA VAL A 336 -18.97 -5.31 8.86
C VAL A 336 -17.74 -4.41 8.73
N ALA A 337 -17.44 -3.61 9.76
CA ALA A 337 -16.28 -2.73 9.77
C ALA A 337 -14.96 -3.52 9.67
N ASN A 338 -14.85 -4.69 10.32
CA ASN A 338 -13.71 -5.60 10.22
C ASN A 338 -13.54 -6.15 8.79
N ARG A 339 -14.64 -6.63 8.18
CA ARG A 339 -14.65 -7.13 6.80
C ARG A 339 -14.16 -6.07 5.81
N PHE A 340 -14.67 -4.86 5.93
CA PHE A 340 -14.28 -3.74 5.07
C PHE A 340 -12.94 -3.12 5.49
N GLY A 341 -12.34 -3.52 6.61
CA GLY A 341 -11.06 -3.01 7.10
C GLY A 341 -11.12 -1.58 7.64
N VAL A 342 -12.31 -1.07 7.94
CA VAL A 342 -12.57 0.31 8.40
C VAL A 342 -12.73 0.41 9.92
N ASN A 343 -12.78 -0.71 10.65
CA ASN A 343 -12.78 -0.68 12.11
C ASN A 343 -11.51 0.06 12.61
N PRO A 344 -11.64 1.14 13.41
CA PRO A 344 -10.48 1.86 13.94
C PRO A 344 -9.76 1.13 15.08
N GLN A 345 -10.33 0.05 15.60
CA GLN A 345 -9.74 -0.71 16.69
C GLN A 345 -8.32 -1.18 16.37
N PRO A 346 -7.36 -1.01 17.29
CA PRO A 346 -6.01 -1.51 17.11
C PRO A 346 -6.00 -3.04 17.03
N ARG A 347 -5.13 -3.56 16.18
CA ARG A 347 -4.81 -4.99 16.13
C ARG A 347 -3.86 -5.37 17.26
N LEU A 348 -3.06 -4.42 17.71
CA LEU A 348 -2.13 -4.61 18.81
C LEU A 348 -2.01 -3.34 19.63
N SER A 349 -2.07 -3.47 20.96
CA SER A 349 -1.73 -2.40 21.90
C SER A 349 -0.38 -2.71 22.52
N LEU A 350 0.60 -1.86 22.25
CA LEU A 350 1.92 -1.90 22.87
C LEU A 350 1.91 -0.98 24.08
N ILE A 351 1.77 -1.59 25.25
CA ILE A 351 1.67 -0.91 26.52
C ILE A 351 3.07 -0.68 27.06
N VAL A 352 3.45 0.58 27.24
CA VAL A 352 4.75 1.00 27.75
C VAL A 352 4.58 1.78 29.05
N GLU A 353 5.63 1.84 29.86
CA GLU A 353 5.57 2.47 31.18
C GLU A 353 5.32 3.99 31.11
N GLY A 354 6.04 4.70 30.25
CA GLY A 354 6.02 6.16 30.19
C GLY A 354 6.22 6.72 28.78
N ARG A 355 6.31 8.06 28.75
CA ARG A 355 6.40 8.85 27.52
C ARG A 355 7.77 8.72 26.84
N SER A 356 8.84 8.45 27.60
CA SER A 356 10.18 8.21 27.05
C SER A 356 10.22 6.97 26.17
N GLU A 357 9.53 5.90 26.59
CA GLU A 357 9.46 4.64 25.88
C GLU A 357 8.55 4.76 24.65
N GLU A 358 7.41 5.45 24.77
CA GLU A 358 6.50 5.75 23.66
C GLU A 358 7.22 6.46 22.50
N VAL A 359 8.00 7.50 22.81
CA VAL A 359 8.75 8.27 21.80
C VAL A 359 9.81 7.40 21.14
N ALA A 360 10.56 6.61 21.93
CA ALA A 360 11.58 5.71 21.40
C ALA A 360 10.99 4.65 20.46
N VAL A 361 9.94 3.95 20.90
CA VAL A 361 9.22 2.94 20.11
C VAL A 361 8.66 3.55 18.81
N THR A 362 8.04 4.73 18.90
CA THR A 362 7.46 5.42 17.73
C THR A 362 8.53 5.75 16.69
N ARG A 363 9.66 6.32 17.11
CA ARG A 363 10.78 6.64 16.22
C ARG A 363 11.37 5.40 15.56
N ILE A 364 11.52 4.31 16.31
CA ILE A 364 11.99 3.04 15.75
C ILE A 364 11.00 2.51 14.73
N PHE A 365 9.69 2.51 15.00
CA PHE A 365 8.68 2.12 13.99
C PHE A 365 8.80 2.94 12.70
N GLU A 366 8.85 4.26 12.81
CA GLU A 366 8.89 5.14 11.64
C GLU A 366 10.16 4.97 10.80
N ARG A 367 11.30 4.82 11.45
CA ARG A 367 12.62 4.85 10.79
C ARG A 367 13.17 3.46 10.47
N TRP A 368 12.94 2.48 11.34
CA TRP A 368 13.38 1.09 11.17
C TRP A 368 12.38 0.28 10.35
N VAL A 369 11.11 0.26 10.79
CA VAL A 369 10.04 -0.48 10.08
C VAL A 369 9.61 0.26 8.81
N GLY A 370 9.81 1.58 8.77
CA GLY A 370 9.56 2.44 7.61
C GLY A 370 8.13 2.99 7.55
N ALA A 371 7.38 2.93 8.66
CA ALA A 371 6.02 3.45 8.73
C ALA A 371 5.58 3.72 10.18
N HIS A 372 4.72 4.74 10.33
CA HIS A 372 4.08 5.06 11.61
C HIS A 372 3.34 3.84 12.20
N PRO A 373 3.41 3.57 13.53
CA PRO A 373 2.79 2.40 14.17
C PRO A 373 1.32 2.17 13.78
N GLY A 374 0.55 3.26 13.68
CA GLY A 374 -0.87 3.22 13.27
C GLY A 374 -1.13 2.61 11.89
N LYS A 375 -0.16 2.60 10.96
CA LYS A 375 -0.30 1.89 9.67
C LYS A 375 -0.35 0.38 9.84
N TYR A 376 0.31 -0.16 10.87
CA TYR A 376 0.25 -1.57 11.25
C TYR A 376 -0.95 -1.91 12.13
N GLY A 377 -1.77 -0.91 12.49
CA GLY A 377 -2.82 -1.09 13.50
C GLY A 377 -2.26 -1.28 14.90
N VAL A 378 -1.06 -0.73 15.17
CA VAL A 378 -0.43 -0.71 16.49
C VAL A 378 -0.78 0.60 17.18
N GLU A 379 -1.38 0.50 18.37
CA GLU A 379 -1.56 1.62 19.29
C GLU A 379 -0.50 1.51 20.39
N ILE A 380 0.18 2.62 20.71
CA ILE A 380 1.11 2.68 21.84
C ILE A 380 0.38 3.35 22.99
N VAL A 381 0.34 2.68 24.15
CA VAL A 381 -0.39 3.16 25.33
C VAL A 381 0.59 3.34 26.48
N THR A 382 0.70 4.56 26.99
CA THR A 382 1.51 4.84 28.18
C THR A 382 0.72 4.58 29.46
N LEU A 383 1.30 3.85 30.41
CA LEU A 383 0.70 3.65 31.74
C LEU A 383 0.76 4.92 32.62
N GLY A 384 1.61 5.89 32.26
CA GLY A 384 1.69 7.20 32.93
C GLY A 384 2.48 7.18 34.24
N GLY A 385 3.37 6.21 34.40
CA GLY A 385 4.09 5.98 35.66
C GLY A 385 3.20 5.42 36.78
N VAL A 386 3.83 4.71 37.70
CA VAL A 386 3.19 3.93 38.78
C VAL A 386 2.42 4.80 39.81
N ASP A 387 2.34 6.13 39.65
CA ASP A 387 1.76 7.02 40.67
C ASP A 387 0.32 7.51 40.34
N HIS A 388 -0.19 7.32 39.11
CA HIS A 388 -1.50 7.86 38.68
C HIS A 388 -2.67 6.87 38.63
N ALA A 389 -2.43 5.56 38.77
CA ALA A 389 -3.49 4.55 38.73
C ALA A 389 -4.17 4.36 40.09
N THR A 390 -5.47 4.65 40.18
CA THR A 390 -6.31 4.48 41.37
C THR A 390 -6.48 3.00 41.77
N GLY A 391 -5.83 2.58 42.85
CA GLY A 391 -5.95 1.25 43.46
C GLY A 391 -4.79 0.94 44.42
N GLY A 392 -4.99 0.04 45.39
CA GLY A 392 -3.89 -0.48 46.23
C GLY A 392 -2.84 -1.26 45.42
N ARG A 393 -1.63 -1.47 45.95
CA ARG A 393 -0.47 -2.08 45.23
C ARG A 393 -0.80 -3.41 44.53
N ASP A 394 -1.41 -4.36 45.24
CA ASP A 394 -1.82 -5.67 44.66
C ASP A 394 -2.99 -5.57 43.66
N GLY A 395 -3.79 -4.51 43.78
CA GLY A 395 -4.93 -4.26 42.90
C GLY A 395 -4.50 -3.82 41.50
N ARG A 396 -3.38 -3.10 41.37
CA ARG A 396 -2.96 -2.45 40.11
C ARG A 396 -2.46 -3.43 39.06
N PHE A 397 -1.59 -4.36 39.43
CA PHE A 397 -1.10 -5.40 38.52
C PHE A 397 -2.24 -6.30 38.02
N LYS A 398 -3.18 -6.61 38.91
CA LYS A 398 -4.42 -7.30 38.55
C LYS A 398 -5.29 -6.49 37.58
N MET A 399 -5.29 -5.15 37.66
CA MET A 399 -5.99 -4.30 36.68
C MET A 399 -5.29 -4.31 35.32
N ILE A 400 -3.95 -4.27 35.26
CA ILE A 400 -3.21 -4.38 34.00
C ILE A 400 -3.52 -5.73 33.32
N LEU A 401 -3.48 -6.83 34.06
CA LEU A 401 -3.84 -8.15 33.52
C LEU A 401 -5.31 -8.22 33.09
N ARG A 402 -6.24 -7.56 33.80
CA ARG A 402 -7.64 -7.46 33.37
C ARG A 402 -7.82 -6.62 32.11
N LEU A 403 -7.05 -5.54 31.97
CA LEU A 403 -7.04 -4.74 30.75
C LEU A 403 -6.52 -5.59 29.58
N ILE A 404 -5.43 -6.34 29.78
CA ILE A 404 -4.90 -7.27 28.79
C ILE A 404 -5.95 -8.33 28.41
N ASP A 405 -6.61 -8.93 29.40
CA ASP A 405 -7.67 -9.92 29.15
C ASP A 405 -8.85 -9.33 28.38
N TYR A 406 -9.23 -8.09 28.70
CA TYR A 406 -10.26 -7.33 27.99
C TYR A 406 -9.87 -7.03 26.54
N LEU A 407 -8.65 -6.53 26.30
CA LEU A 407 -8.13 -6.28 24.96
C LEU A 407 -8.08 -7.57 24.13
N HIS A 408 -7.58 -8.65 24.74
CA HIS A 408 -7.54 -9.95 24.10
C HIS A 408 -8.93 -10.48 23.78
N HIS A 409 -9.91 -10.34 24.69
CA HIS A 409 -11.31 -10.71 24.43
C HIS A 409 -11.86 -9.97 23.20
N HIS A 410 -11.52 -8.69 23.07
CA HIS A 410 -11.86 -7.86 21.90
C HIS A 410 -10.91 -8.05 20.71
N GLN A 411 -10.11 -9.11 20.65
CA GLN A 411 -9.25 -9.44 19.49
C GLN A 411 -8.07 -8.48 19.27
N THR A 412 -7.69 -7.69 20.28
CA THR A 412 -6.50 -6.83 20.25
C THR A 412 -5.39 -7.51 21.05
N ILE A 413 -4.26 -7.84 20.40
CA ILE A 413 -3.08 -8.39 21.09
C ILE A 413 -2.50 -7.31 22.02
N ALA A 414 -2.17 -7.65 23.25
CA ALA A 414 -1.49 -6.72 24.16
C ALA A 414 -0.06 -7.19 24.43
N ILE A 415 0.92 -6.34 24.11
CA ILE A 415 2.32 -6.49 24.53
C ILE A 415 2.59 -5.48 25.63
N LEU A 416 3.26 -5.90 26.70
CA LEU A 416 3.59 -5.08 27.84
C LEU A 416 5.11 -4.95 27.97
N VAL A 417 5.60 -3.73 28.08
CA VAL A 417 7.02 -3.40 28.33
C VAL A 417 7.11 -2.56 29.61
N LEU A 418 7.87 -3.03 30.59
CA LEU A 418 8.04 -2.40 31.91
C LEU A 418 9.51 -2.36 32.32
N ASP A 419 9.89 -1.37 33.13
CA ASP A 419 11.15 -1.41 33.88
C ASP A 419 11.03 -2.36 35.08
N ASP A 420 12.14 -2.95 35.52
CA ASP A 420 12.21 -3.75 36.76
C ASP A 420 12.31 -2.86 38.00
N GLU A 421 11.32 -1.98 38.14
CA GLU A 421 11.07 -1.24 39.37
C GLU A 421 9.76 -1.73 40.01
N ARG A 422 9.75 -1.94 41.34
CA ARG A 422 8.52 -2.11 42.16
C ARG A 422 7.60 -3.29 41.75
N ASP A 423 8.12 -4.52 41.78
CA ASP A 423 7.37 -5.79 41.63
C ASP A 423 6.97 -6.23 40.18
N ALA A 424 7.57 -5.64 39.13
CA ALA A 424 7.31 -6.05 37.74
C ALA A 424 7.58 -7.55 37.46
N ARG A 425 8.61 -8.15 38.07
CA ARG A 425 8.85 -9.61 38.00
C ARG A 425 7.74 -10.44 38.63
N GLN A 426 7.04 -9.90 39.65
CA GLN A 426 5.89 -10.59 40.21
C GLN A 426 4.74 -10.61 39.20
N LEU A 427 4.53 -9.53 38.43
CA LEU A 427 3.53 -9.50 37.36
C LEU A 427 3.81 -10.57 36.30
N GLU A 428 5.06 -10.69 35.85
CA GLU A 428 5.45 -11.74 34.90
C GLU A 428 5.13 -13.14 35.46
N ALA A 429 5.43 -13.40 36.73
CA ALA A 429 5.09 -14.66 37.39
C ALA A 429 3.56 -14.90 37.51
N HIS A 430 2.77 -13.83 37.69
CA HIS A 430 1.31 -13.92 37.74
C HIS A 430 0.67 -14.22 36.38
N THR A 431 1.28 -13.76 35.27
CA THR A 431 0.76 -14.04 33.92
C THR A 431 0.68 -15.54 33.62
N LYS A 432 1.64 -16.32 34.15
CA LYS A 432 1.73 -17.79 34.02
C LYS A 432 0.63 -18.54 34.80
N LYS A 433 -0.13 -17.86 35.66
CA LYS A 433 -1.12 -18.48 36.56
C LYS A 433 -2.52 -17.89 36.41
N MET A 434 -2.64 -16.64 35.95
CA MET A 434 -3.92 -15.96 35.90
C MET A 434 -4.76 -16.46 34.74
N LYS A 435 -5.99 -16.90 35.06
CA LYS A 435 -6.95 -17.38 34.08
C LYS A 435 -7.76 -16.22 33.50
N SER A 436 -8.03 -16.26 32.19
CA SER A 436 -8.98 -15.34 31.56
C SER A 436 -10.37 -15.49 32.19
N ILE A 437 -11.09 -14.38 32.34
CA ILE A 437 -12.49 -14.39 32.78
C ILE A 437 -13.46 -14.57 31.61
N HIS A 438 -12.96 -14.42 30.37
CA HIS A 438 -13.77 -14.48 29.15
C HIS A 438 -13.67 -15.85 28.45
N HIS A 439 -12.51 -16.52 28.54
CA HIS A 439 -12.23 -17.75 27.79
C HIS A 439 -11.42 -18.78 28.58
N THR A 440 -11.36 -20.02 28.08
CA THR A 440 -10.62 -21.15 28.67
C THR A 440 -9.12 -21.12 28.31
N ARG A 441 -8.45 -20.00 28.61
CA ARG A 441 -7.00 -19.79 28.39
C ARG A 441 -6.38 -18.88 29.46
N TYR A 442 -5.06 -18.91 29.61
CA TYR A 442 -4.34 -17.91 30.41
C TYR A 442 -4.55 -16.51 29.83
N VAL A 443 -4.44 -15.47 30.68
CA VAL A 443 -4.72 -14.07 30.30
C VAL A 443 -3.89 -13.63 29.10
N THR A 444 -2.61 -13.98 29.08
CA THR A 444 -1.65 -13.62 28.04
C THR A 444 -0.57 -14.70 27.91
N ARG A 445 0.24 -14.61 26.86
CA ARG A 445 1.44 -15.43 26.71
C ARG A 445 2.60 -14.76 27.46
N PRO A 446 3.48 -15.54 28.11
CA PRO A 446 4.65 -14.97 28.79
C PRO A 446 5.54 -14.13 27.86
N GLU A 447 5.65 -14.53 26.58
CA GLU A 447 6.44 -13.83 25.56
C GLU A 447 5.90 -12.47 25.13
N TYR A 448 4.72 -12.06 25.60
CA TYR A 448 4.17 -10.71 25.37
C TYR A 448 4.42 -9.77 26.55
N VAL A 449 5.06 -10.26 27.62
CA VAL A 449 5.38 -9.46 28.81
C VAL A 449 6.90 -9.35 28.91
N HIS A 450 7.41 -8.17 28.59
CA HIS A 450 8.82 -7.84 28.64
C HIS A 450 9.09 -6.95 29.86
N VAL A 451 9.91 -7.45 30.76
CA VAL A 451 10.42 -6.69 31.91
C VAL A 451 11.91 -6.48 31.67
N CYS A 452 12.35 -5.22 31.66
CA CYS A 452 13.77 -4.88 31.52
C CYS A 452 14.54 -5.35 32.76
N ASP A 453 15.76 -5.83 32.64
CA ASP A 453 16.58 -6.30 33.76
C ASP A 453 16.98 -5.17 34.72
N ALA A 454 17.22 -3.95 34.21
CA ALA A 454 17.54 -2.77 35.02
C ALA A 454 16.55 -1.63 34.76
N THR A 455 16.68 -0.99 33.61
CA THR A 455 15.76 0.06 33.13
C THR A 455 15.80 0.04 31.62
N PHE A 456 14.78 0.59 30.98
CA PHE A 456 14.69 0.74 29.55
C PHE A 456 15.97 1.33 28.93
N GLU A 457 16.57 2.36 29.52
CA GLU A 457 17.79 2.95 29.00
C GLU A 457 18.99 1.97 29.09
N PHE A 458 19.20 1.37 30.25
CA PHE A 458 20.34 0.48 30.48
C PHE A 458 20.27 -0.83 29.68
N ASP A 459 19.08 -1.35 29.41
CA ASP A 459 18.90 -2.60 28.68
C ASP A 459 19.07 -2.45 27.17
N ASN A 460 18.81 -1.25 26.65
CA ASN A 460 18.82 -0.99 25.20
C ASN A 460 20.05 -0.22 24.72
N PHE A 461 20.79 0.40 25.63
CA PHE A 461 21.93 1.26 25.30
C PHE A 461 23.15 0.97 26.19
N SER A 462 24.33 1.10 25.59
CA SER A 462 25.60 0.97 26.29
C SER A 462 25.90 2.19 27.17
N ASP A 463 26.76 2.02 28.17
CA ASP A 463 27.14 3.11 29.08
C ASP A 463 27.78 4.29 28.32
N ALA A 464 28.55 4.01 27.27
CA ALA A 464 29.15 5.00 26.40
C ALA A 464 28.11 5.79 25.59
N GLU A 465 27.07 5.13 25.07
CA GLU A 465 25.97 5.77 24.33
C GLU A 465 25.14 6.67 25.24
N ILE A 466 24.83 6.19 26.45
CA ILE A 466 24.12 6.98 27.46
C ILE A 466 24.95 8.19 27.88
N ALA A 467 26.25 8.02 28.13
CA ALA A 467 27.14 9.14 28.45
C ALA A 467 27.19 10.18 27.32
N ALA A 468 27.31 9.74 26.06
CA ALA A 468 27.28 10.62 24.90
C ALA A 468 25.96 11.38 24.78
N ALA A 469 24.81 10.70 24.97
CA ALA A 469 23.51 11.34 24.92
C ALA A 469 23.29 12.35 26.06
N LEU A 470 23.77 12.05 27.27
CA LEU A 470 23.74 13.00 28.39
C LEU A 470 24.62 14.23 28.11
N ASN A 471 25.78 14.06 27.47
CA ASN A 471 26.65 15.16 27.06
C ASN A 471 25.99 16.06 26.01
N GLU A 472 25.28 15.47 25.05
CA GLU A 472 24.53 16.20 24.03
C GLU A 472 23.40 17.02 24.66
N GLN A 473 22.72 16.47 25.65
CA GLN A 473 21.63 17.13 26.36
C GLN A 473 22.09 18.25 27.32
N ALA A 474 23.30 18.15 27.87
CA ALA A 474 23.76 19.01 28.95
C ALA A 474 24.29 20.40 28.53
N GLU A 475 24.21 20.76 27.23
CA GLU A 475 24.63 22.04 26.61
C GLU A 475 25.74 22.81 27.36
N THR A 476 26.99 22.69 26.88
CA THR A 476 28.22 23.39 27.36
C THR A 476 28.26 23.69 28.86
N GLY A 477 28.67 22.71 29.67
CA GLY A 477 28.97 22.94 31.09
C GLY A 477 29.22 21.69 31.93
N ALA A 478 28.70 20.53 31.51
CA ALA A 478 28.89 19.26 32.19
C ALA A 478 29.36 18.17 31.21
N ALA A 479 30.35 17.38 31.61
CA ALA A 479 30.75 16.17 30.92
C ALA A 479 30.30 14.95 31.72
N PHE A 480 29.95 13.86 31.04
CA PHE A 480 29.60 12.56 31.58
C PHE A 480 30.50 11.52 30.92
N SER A 481 31.12 10.67 31.73
CA SER A 481 31.95 9.56 31.26
C SER A 481 31.19 8.23 31.28
N GLU A 482 31.70 7.23 30.57
CA GLU A 482 31.19 5.86 30.63
C GLU A 482 31.23 5.31 32.07
N GLU A 483 32.28 5.59 32.84
CA GLU A 483 32.42 5.16 34.24
C GLU A 483 31.34 5.77 35.16
N ASP A 484 30.96 7.04 34.92
CA ASP A 484 29.88 7.70 35.66
C ASP A 484 28.55 6.96 35.47
N VAL A 485 28.26 6.57 34.23
CA VAL A 485 27.04 5.86 33.86
C VAL A 485 27.07 4.42 34.36
N SER A 486 28.22 3.75 34.26
CA SER A 486 28.41 2.39 34.76
C SER A 486 28.19 2.30 36.27
N THR A 487 28.67 3.30 37.01
CA THR A 487 28.39 3.43 38.45
C THR A 487 26.89 3.54 38.70
N ALA A 488 26.18 4.36 37.92
CA ALA A 488 24.72 4.49 38.03
C ALA A 488 23.98 3.20 37.68
N ARG A 489 24.46 2.41 36.71
CA ARG A 489 23.89 1.10 36.34
C ARG A 489 23.92 0.10 37.49
N THR A 490 24.97 0.13 38.30
CA THR A 490 25.15 -0.81 39.43
C THR A 490 24.41 -0.41 40.73
N ASP A 491 23.75 0.75 40.75
CA ASP A 491 22.96 1.22 41.90
C ASP A 491 21.71 0.34 42.09
N GLU A 492 21.18 0.27 43.31
CA GLU A 492 19.93 -0.47 43.60
C GLU A 492 18.71 0.09 42.84
N SER A 493 18.75 1.37 42.45
CA SER A 493 17.75 1.98 41.56
C SER A 493 18.46 2.75 40.44
N PRO A 494 18.84 2.06 39.35
CA PRO A 494 19.65 2.63 38.29
C PRO A 494 19.01 3.87 37.64
N GLY A 495 17.71 3.85 37.40
CA GLY A 495 16.97 4.98 36.83
C GLY A 495 16.96 6.23 37.73
N ALA A 496 16.90 6.03 39.05
CA ALA A 496 17.02 7.14 40.01
C ALA A 496 18.47 7.63 40.12
N ALA A 497 19.45 6.74 40.08
CA ALA A 497 20.87 7.06 40.09
C ALA A 497 21.26 7.93 38.89
N LEU A 498 20.79 7.58 37.69
CA LEU A 498 21.03 8.36 36.47
C LEU A 498 20.45 9.78 36.57
N LYS A 499 19.22 9.91 37.10
CA LYS A 499 18.59 11.23 37.36
C LYS A 499 19.36 12.05 38.38
N ARG A 500 19.87 11.42 39.45
CA ARG A 500 20.71 12.08 40.47
C ARG A 500 22.03 12.54 39.86
N LEU A 501 22.70 11.68 39.09
CA LEU A 501 23.95 11.99 38.39
C LEU A 501 23.80 13.22 37.51
N TYR A 502 22.77 13.25 36.65
CA TYR A 502 22.52 14.38 35.77
C TYR A 502 22.24 15.67 36.54
N ARG A 503 21.39 15.61 37.58
CA ARG A 503 21.04 16.77 38.41
C ARG A 503 22.24 17.32 39.16
N ASN A 504 23.08 16.45 39.72
CA ASN A 504 24.25 16.86 40.49
C ASN A 504 25.28 17.59 39.62
N ARG A 505 25.39 17.23 38.32
CA ARG A 505 26.34 17.88 37.41
C ARG A 505 25.80 19.12 36.70
N THR A 506 24.53 19.13 36.31
CA THR A 506 23.94 20.22 35.52
C THR A 506 23.09 21.20 36.34
N GLY A 507 22.72 20.85 37.57
CA GLY A 507 21.74 21.59 38.38
C GLY A 507 20.29 21.45 37.88
N SER A 508 20.06 20.77 36.75
CA SER A 508 18.76 20.66 36.09
C SER A 508 18.16 19.26 36.22
N LYS A 509 16.85 19.12 35.99
CA LYS A 509 16.20 17.81 35.93
C LYS A 509 16.48 17.18 34.55
N LEU A 510 16.85 15.90 34.55
CA LEU A 510 16.98 15.12 33.32
C LEU A 510 15.63 15.04 32.58
N ASP A 511 15.58 15.52 31.34
CA ASP A 511 14.45 15.28 30.45
C ASP A 511 14.63 13.92 29.77
N LYS A 512 13.93 12.92 30.31
CA LYS A 512 13.94 11.54 29.79
C LYS A 512 13.43 11.44 28.36
N VAL A 513 12.51 12.31 27.93
CA VAL A 513 12.00 12.28 26.56
C VAL A 513 13.10 12.69 25.60
N GLN A 514 13.76 13.82 25.86
CA GLN A 514 14.89 14.28 25.06
C GLN A 514 16.05 13.26 25.06
N LEU A 515 16.35 12.65 26.22
CA LEU A 515 17.35 11.58 26.30
C LEU A 515 17.00 10.39 25.37
N SER A 516 15.76 9.89 25.44
CA SER A 516 15.29 8.82 24.55
C SER A 516 15.38 9.19 23.08
N GLU A 517 15.09 10.44 22.72
CA GLU A 517 15.16 10.93 21.35
C GLU A 517 16.59 10.89 20.78
N VAL A 518 17.57 11.34 21.56
CA VAL A 518 18.99 11.32 21.19
C VAL A 518 19.49 9.87 21.08
N LEU A 519 19.16 9.04 22.07
CA LEU A 519 19.52 7.63 22.10
C LEU A 519 18.94 6.83 20.92
N THR A 520 17.67 7.04 20.57
CA THR A 520 17.12 6.39 19.36
C THR A 520 17.71 6.94 18.08
N GLY A 521 18.07 8.23 18.05
CA GLY A 521 18.79 8.82 16.92
C GLY A 521 20.12 8.12 16.64
N SER A 522 20.91 7.83 17.68
CA SER A 522 22.20 7.15 17.52
C SER A 522 22.05 5.70 17.05
N VAL A 523 21.03 4.98 17.52
CA VAL A 523 20.71 3.62 17.04
C VAL A 523 20.44 3.59 15.55
N LEU A 524 19.63 4.54 15.08
CA LEU A 524 19.23 4.63 13.67
C LEU A 524 20.35 5.16 12.77
N ALA A 525 21.33 5.89 13.34
CA ALA A 525 22.50 6.40 12.63
C ALA A 525 23.68 5.41 12.58
N SER A 526 23.61 4.29 13.32
CA SER A 526 24.69 3.29 13.35
C SER A 526 24.99 2.75 11.95
N ALA A 527 26.28 2.68 11.60
CA ALA A 527 26.74 2.19 10.31
C ALA A 527 26.54 0.67 10.11
N SER A 528 26.20 -0.08 11.17
CA SER A 528 25.96 -1.53 11.10
C SER A 528 24.52 -1.89 11.53
N PRO A 529 23.63 -2.21 10.58
CA PRO A 529 22.27 -2.67 10.86
C PRO A 529 22.21 -3.88 11.80
N GLU A 530 23.17 -4.80 11.71
CA GLU A 530 23.24 -6.00 12.57
C GLU A 530 23.39 -5.66 14.06
N THR A 531 24.01 -4.52 14.38
CA THR A 531 24.12 -4.05 15.78
C THR A 531 22.81 -3.45 16.30
N ALA A 532 21.97 -2.89 15.43
CA ALA A 532 20.67 -2.35 15.80
C ALA A 532 19.61 -3.46 15.95
N GLU A 533 19.58 -4.44 15.04
CA GLU A 533 18.66 -5.61 15.09
C GLU A 533 18.78 -6.43 16.38
N ASN A 534 19.96 -6.44 16.98
CA ASN A 534 20.21 -7.19 18.20
C ASN A 534 19.71 -6.50 19.47
N ARG A 535 19.25 -5.25 19.40
CA ARG A 535 18.74 -4.52 20.56
C ARG A 535 17.36 -5.05 20.99
N PRO A 536 17.11 -5.24 22.30
CA PRO A 536 15.83 -5.75 22.79
C PRO A 536 14.62 -4.95 22.27
N ILE A 537 14.68 -3.62 22.29
CA ILE A 537 13.60 -2.76 21.81
C ILE A 537 13.29 -2.92 20.32
N VAL A 538 14.31 -3.10 19.47
CA VAL A 538 14.12 -3.30 18.03
C VAL A 538 13.40 -4.63 17.79
N ARG A 539 13.82 -5.69 18.49
CA ARG A 539 13.14 -7.00 18.42
C ARG A 539 11.69 -6.95 18.90
N ILE A 540 11.40 -6.20 19.97
CA ILE A 540 10.02 -6.01 20.45
C ILE A 540 9.19 -5.26 19.40
N VAL A 541 9.74 -4.20 18.79
CA VAL A 541 9.06 -3.45 17.71
C VAL A 541 8.80 -4.33 16.50
N GLU A 542 9.77 -5.14 16.07
CA GLU A 542 9.59 -6.09 14.96
C GLU A 542 8.56 -7.18 15.28
N GLN A 543 8.60 -7.73 16.50
CA GLN A 543 7.61 -8.67 16.99
C GLN A 543 6.21 -8.04 16.99
N ALA A 544 6.06 -6.81 17.49
CA ALA A 544 4.80 -6.08 17.48
C ALA A 544 4.30 -5.84 16.05
N ALA A 545 5.16 -5.39 15.13
CA ALA A 545 4.80 -5.17 13.73
C ALA A 545 4.35 -6.48 13.06
N LYS A 546 5.06 -7.59 13.31
CA LYS A 546 4.74 -8.92 12.78
C LYS A 546 3.41 -9.45 13.33
N LEU A 547 3.21 -9.38 14.64
CA LEU A 547 1.97 -9.84 15.29
C LEU A 547 0.77 -9.00 14.85
N ALA A 548 0.90 -7.68 14.77
CA ALA A 548 -0.17 -6.80 14.29
C ALA A 548 -0.51 -7.06 12.81
N ALA A 549 0.49 -7.38 11.98
CA ALA A 549 0.27 -7.76 10.59
C ALA A 549 -0.52 -9.08 10.46
N MET A 550 -0.25 -10.05 11.34
CA MET A 550 -0.91 -11.36 11.35
C MET A 550 -2.27 -11.37 12.07
N ASN A 551 -2.53 -10.41 12.97
CA ASN A 551 -3.78 -10.35 13.73
C ASN A 551 -4.91 -9.69 12.92
N HIS A 552 -5.60 -10.48 12.10
CA HIS A 552 -6.77 -10.02 11.38
C HIS A 552 -8.02 -10.03 12.27
N LEU A 553 -8.64 -8.85 12.45
CA LEU A 553 -9.91 -8.73 13.17
C LEU A 553 -11.00 -9.59 12.50
N PRO A 554 -11.78 -10.37 13.27
CA PRO A 554 -12.72 -11.32 12.72
C PRO A 554 -13.89 -10.62 12.01
N ALA A 555 -14.26 -11.11 10.84
CA ALA A 555 -15.43 -10.65 10.09
C ALA A 555 -16.70 -11.46 10.40
N THR A 556 -16.60 -12.49 11.24
CA THR A 556 -17.69 -13.38 11.64
C THR A 556 -17.49 -13.86 13.08
N GLU A 557 -18.58 -14.22 13.77
CA GLU A 557 -18.55 -14.78 15.12
C GLU A 557 -17.78 -16.11 15.18
N GLU A 558 -17.87 -16.95 14.14
CA GLU A 558 -17.09 -18.20 14.06
C GLU A 558 -15.58 -17.92 14.01
N ALA A 559 -15.15 -16.91 13.26
CA ALA A 559 -13.74 -16.52 13.21
C ALA A 559 -13.27 -15.94 14.55
N GLU A 560 -14.11 -15.12 15.20
CA GLU A 560 -13.85 -14.58 16.53
C GLU A 560 -13.64 -15.71 17.56
N TYR A 561 -14.52 -16.71 17.55
CA TYR A 561 -14.46 -17.86 18.43
C TYR A 561 -13.20 -18.70 18.18
N LYS A 562 -12.87 -18.99 16.91
CA LYS A 562 -11.64 -19.71 16.53
C LYS A 562 -10.38 -18.97 16.97
N ASN A 563 -10.36 -17.65 16.85
CA ASN A 563 -9.25 -16.83 17.32
C ASN A 563 -9.11 -16.92 18.85
N GLN A 564 -10.21 -16.88 19.61
CA GLN A 564 -10.18 -17.01 21.07
C GLN A 564 -9.78 -18.41 21.56
N GLU A 565 -10.12 -19.45 20.79
CA GLU A 565 -9.67 -20.82 21.05
C GLU A 565 -8.23 -21.10 20.60
N SER A 566 -7.61 -20.18 19.86
CA SER A 566 -6.21 -20.30 19.48
C SER A 566 -5.29 -19.94 20.65
N SER A 567 -4.01 -20.30 20.55
CA SER A 567 -3.01 -19.89 21.53
C SER A 567 -2.51 -18.45 21.30
N TYR A 568 -3.03 -17.70 20.32
CA TYR A 568 -2.52 -16.38 19.97
C TYR A 568 -2.65 -15.35 21.10
N PHE A 569 -3.74 -15.40 21.87
CA PHE A 569 -4.02 -14.47 22.96
C PHE A 569 -3.59 -14.99 24.34
N GLY A 570 -3.19 -16.26 24.44
CA GLY A 570 -2.82 -16.91 25.69
C GLY A 570 -2.85 -18.43 25.55
N ASP A 571 -2.02 -19.12 26.32
CA ASP A 571 -1.92 -20.57 26.27
C ASP A 571 -3.17 -21.24 26.88
N LYS A 572 -3.51 -22.44 26.39
CA LYS A 572 -4.58 -23.25 26.99
C LYS A 572 -4.11 -23.83 28.33
N PHE A 573 -5.07 -24.02 29.24
CA PHE A 573 -4.83 -24.63 30.56
C PHE A 573 -4.55 -26.12 30.49
#